data_AF-A0A972R497-F1
#
_entry.id   AF-A0A972R497-F1
#
_cell.length_a   1.000
_cell.length_b   1.000
_cell.length_c   1.000
_cell.angle_alpha   90.00
_cell.angle_beta   90.00
_cell.angle_gamma   90.00
#
_symmetry.space_group_name_H-M   'P 1'
#
loop_
_entity.id
_entity.type
_entity.pdbx_description
1 polymer ?
#
loop_
_entity_poly.entity_id
_entity_poly.type
_entity_poly.pdbx_seq_one_letter_code
_entity_poly.pdbx_strand_id
1 'polypeptide(L)'
;MSSLLLGLIWFPAGAFIADKVDAVVHLVTGFVKACSTLPGAGLYFPPPDVYFFACYAFAILILFGMKRWRFSVRALATTLLIGFFSLTFFSARGDRLLRVVFLDVGQGDAVFIRGPAGSTALVDCGASTRGFDAGRAVIIPYLLRSGVSSIDALILTHADDDHIGGAPAILSTLNVGKVIHSTGWSERGDAHLVDSIAAARHVPVRIAFANQEIPLSPLMKAFVLNPAKSKGARSRNDQSLVLKLQYGKTSFLLTGDAEKKSERWMAYRYDGFLKADVLKVGHHGSRSSTSPEFLARVRPRYAVISCGFLNKFRHPNPRILHRLHEAGATIRRTDLRGAIIFQSDGKRVEQLHK
;
A
#
# COMPACT_ATOMS: atom_id res chain seq x y z
N MET A 1 3.62 20.61 -32.78
CA MET A 1 2.70 21.40 -33.63
C MET A 1 3.29 21.72 -34.99
N SER A 2 4.57 22.13 -35.07
CA SER A 2 5.23 22.51 -36.33
C SER A 2 5.36 21.36 -37.35
N SER A 3 5.70 20.13 -36.92
CA SER A 3 5.81 18.96 -37.79
C SER A 3 4.47 18.50 -38.37
N LEU A 4 3.38 18.60 -37.58
CA LEU A 4 2.02 18.29 -38.01
C LEU A 4 1.51 19.27 -39.07
N LEU A 5 1.74 20.57 -38.87
CA LEU A 5 1.37 21.61 -39.84
C LEU A 5 2.20 21.49 -41.13
N LEU A 6 3.49 21.18 -41.03
CA LEU A 6 4.34 20.95 -42.20
C LEU A 6 3.96 19.66 -42.94
N GLY A 7 3.57 18.62 -42.21
CA GLY A 7 3.14 17.34 -42.79
C GLY A 7 1.82 17.43 -43.57
N LEU A 8 0.94 18.36 -43.20
CA LEU A 8 -0.30 18.66 -43.95
C LEU A 8 -0.02 19.37 -45.28
N ILE A 9 1.08 20.12 -45.39
CA ILE A 9 1.47 20.88 -46.59
C ILE A 9 2.42 20.07 -47.48
N TRP A 10 3.40 19.41 -46.86
CA TRP A 10 4.41 18.61 -47.53
C TRP A 10 4.85 17.44 -46.64
N PHE A 11 4.18 16.31 -46.83
CA PHE A 11 4.34 15.12 -46.00
C PHE A 11 5.79 14.65 -45.80
N PRO A 12 6.66 14.56 -46.84
CA PRO A 12 8.06 14.16 -46.66
C PRO A 12 8.85 15.04 -45.68
N ALA A 13 8.64 16.37 -45.73
CA ALA A 13 9.33 17.30 -44.84
C ALA A 13 8.79 17.22 -43.40
N GLY A 14 7.48 17.05 -43.24
CA GLY A 14 6.85 16.81 -41.94
C GLY A 14 7.33 15.51 -41.28
N ALA A 15 7.41 14.42 -42.06
CA ALA A 15 7.90 13.12 -41.64
C ALA A 15 9.38 13.19 -41.21
N PHE A 16 10.24 13.83 -42.02
CA PHE A 16 11.65 14.00 -41.68
C PHE A 16 11.86 14.72 -40.34
N ILE A 17 11.11 15.80 -40.07
CA ILE A 17 11.19 16.51 -38.79
C ILE A 17 10.66 15.64 -37.64
N ALA A 18 9.57 14.90 -37.86
CA ALA A 18 9.02 13.98 -36.86
C ALA A 18 10.04 12.89 -36.48
N ASP A 19 10.72 12.28 -37.45
CA ASP A 19 11.76 11.27 -37.22
C ASP A 19 12.93 11.83 -36.40
N LYS A 20 13.33 13.09 -36.64
CA LYS A 20 14.39 13.73 -35.83
C LYS A 20 13.95 14.00 -34.41
N VAL A 21 12.71 14.46 -34.21
CA VAL A 21 12.15 14.65 -32.86
C VAL A 21 12.04 13.31 -32.14
N ASP A 22 11.56 12.28 -32.81
CA ASP A 22 11.44 10.93 -32.25
C ASP A 22 12.81 10.35 -31.86
N ALA A 23 13.83 10.52 -32.70
CA ALA A 23 15.20 10.14 -32.37
C ALA A 23 15.74 10.86 -31.12
N VAL A 24 15.46 12.16 -30.96
CA VAL A 24 15.85 12.92 -29.77
C VAL A 24 15.10 12.43 -28.53
N VAL A 25 13.78 12.17 -28.64
CA VAL A 25 12.99 11.61 -27.54
C VAL A 25 13.50 10.23 -27.14
N HIS A 26 13.83 9.37 -28.10
CA HIS A 26 14.41 8.06 -27.83
C HIS A 26 15.80 8.14 -27.19
N LEU A 27 16.63 9.10 -27.60
CA LEU A 27 17.92 9.35 -26.97
C LEU A 27 17.76 9.79 -25.51
N VAL A 28 16.90 10.78 -25.25
CA VAL A 28 16.66 11.32 -23.90
C VAL A 28 16.03 10.24 -23.00
N THR A 29 14.99 9.55 -23.48
CA THR A 29 14.34 8.48 -22.71
C THR A 29 15.25 7.28 -22.50
N GLY A 30 16.07 6.92 -23.49
CA GLY A 30 17.09 5.89 -23.38
C GLY A 30 18.15 6.24 -22.33
N PHE A 31 18.63 7.48 -22.33
CA PHE A 31 19.56 8.00 -21.33
C PHE A 31 18.95 7.98 -19.92
N VAL A 32 17.74 8.52 -19.75
CA VAL A 32 17.01 8.50 -18.46
C VAL A 32 16.82 7.06 -17.98
N LYS A 33 16.46 6.14 -18.87
CA LYS A 33 16.29 4.72 -18.54
C LYS A 33 17.61 4.10 -18.11
N ALA A 34 18.71 4.37 -18.82
CA ALA A 34 20.04 3.91 -18.42
C ALA A 34 20.42 4.44 -17.03
N CYS A 35 20.29 5.75 -16.80
CA CYS A 35 20.52 6.35 -15.49
C CYS A 35 19.64 5.75 -14.39
N SER A 36 18.37 5.45 -14.67
CA SER A 36 17.44 4.86 -13.69
C SER A 36 17.82 3.44 -13.24
N THR A 37 18.68 2.75 -13.98
CA THR A 37 19.18 1.42 -13.60
C THR A 37 20.38 1.46 -12.64
N LEU A 38 21.00 2.64 -12.45
CA LEU A 38 22.12 2.78 -11.53
C LEU A 38 21.65 2.61 -10.07
N PRO A 39 22.39 1.89 -9.22
CA PRO A 39 22.10 1.81 -7.80
C PRO A 39 22.02 3.22 -7.19
N GLY A 40 20.89 3.56 -6.56
CA GLY A 40 20.69 4.88 -5.96
C GLY A 40 20.27 5.99 -6.94
N ALA A 41 19.90 5.66 -8.18
CA ALA A 41 19.44 6.64 -9.17
C ALA A 41 18.23 7.50 -8.74
N GLY A 42 17.49 7.06 -7.72
CA GLY A 42 16.42 7.83 -7.12
C GLY A 42 16.47 7.76 -5.59
N LEU A 43 16.45 8.92 -4.96
CA LEU A 43 16.12 9.05 -3.54
C LEU A 43 14.68 9.55 -3.45
N TYR A 44 13.81 8.71 -2.90
CA TYR A 44 12.40 9.02 -2.74
C TYR A 44 12.18 9.63 -1.36
N PHE A 45 11.96 10.94 -1.34
CA PHE A 45 11.61 11.66 -0.13
C PHE A 45 10.09 11.92 -0.10
N PRO A 46 9.47 11.93 1.09
CA PRO A 46 8.14 12.48 1.22
C PRO A 46 8.16 13.94 0.71
N PRO A 47 7.08 14.41 0.04
CA PRO A 47 7.04 15.76 -0.47
C PRO A 47 7.33 16.76 0.66
N PRO A 48 8.29 17.68 0.48
CA PRO A 48 8.59 18.66 1.51
C PRO A 48 7.35 19.50 1.80
N ASP A 49 7.16 19.87 3.07
CA ASP A 49 6.06 20.77 3.42
C ASP A 49 6.31 22.19 2.89
N VAL A 50 5.30 23.06 2.97
CA VAL A 50 5.43 24.44 2.50
C VAL A 50 6.49 25.22 3.28
N TYR A 51 6.71 24.87 4.55
CA TYR A 51 7.72 25.51 5.41
C TYR A 51 9.12 25.16 4.95
N PHE A 52 9.34 23.94 4.47
CA PHE A 52 10.59 23.53 3.85
C PHE A 52 10.92 24.42 2.65
N PHE A 53 9.97 24.61 1.74
CA PHE A 53 10.18 25.47 0.57
C PHE A 53 10.41 26.93 0.97
N ALA A 54 9.70 27.42 2.00
CA ALA A 54 9.92 28.76 2.53
C ALA A 54 11.32 28.92 3.13
N CYS A 55 11.76 27.98 3.97
CA CYS A 55 13.11 27.97 4.55
C CYS A 55 14.19 27.84 3.47
N TYR A 56 13.97 26.99 2.47
CA TYR A 56 14.88 26.79 1.34
C TYR A 56 14.97 28.04 0.45
N ALA A 57 13.85 28.71 0.17
CA ALA A 57 13.86 29.98 -0.55
C ALA A 57 14.55 31.08 0.26
N PHE A 58 14.25 31.19 1.56
CA PHE A 58 14.88 32.14 2.46
C PHE A 58 16.41 31.94 2.54
N ALA A 59 16.84 30.68 2.57
CA ALA A 59 18.23 30.29 2.50
C ALA A 59 18.94 30.74 1.21
N ILE A 60 18.33 30.49 0.07
CA ILE A 60 18.84 30.97 -1.23
C ILE A 60 18.93 32.49 -1.21
N LEU A 61 17.92 33.19 -0.67
CA LEU A 61 17.94 34.65 -0.56
C LEU A 61 19.06 35.17 0.34
N ILE A 62 19.37 34.51 1.47
CA ILE A 62 20.52 34.88 2.31
C ILE A 62 21.84 34.62 1.57
N LEU A 63 21.97 33.46 0.93
CA LEU A 63 23.21 33.04 0.24
C LEU A 63 23.53 33.94 -0.96
N PHE A 64 22.52 34.31 -1.75
CA PHE A 64 22.68 35.02 -3.03
C PHE A 64 22.28 36.49 -3.00
N GLY A 65 21.36 36.90 -2.12
CA GLY A 65 20.89 38.29 -2.01
C GLY A 65 21.86 39.22 -1.29
N MET A 66 22.81 38.69 -0.54
CA MET A 66 23.72 39.48 0.30
C MET A 66 25.15 39.46 -0.24
N LYS A 67 25.42 40.30 -1.26
CA LYS A 67 26.76 40.45 -1.89
C LYS A 67 27.87 40.88 -0.91
N ARG A 68 27.53 41.40 0.28
CA ARG A 68 28.47 42.03 1.23
C ARG A 68 28.77 41.24 2.52
N TRP A 69 28.23 40.04 2.68
CA TRP A 69 28.43 39.27 3.92
C TRP A 69 29.75 38.49 3.92
N ARG A 70 30.44 38.50 5.08
CA ARG A 70 31.69 37.76 5.30
C ARG A 70 31.43 36.27 5.12
N PHE A 71 32.41 35.52 4.61
CA PHE A 71 32.33 34.06 4.39
C PHE A 71 31.73 33.30 5.58
N SER A 72 32.11 33.68 6.80
CA SER A 72 31.63 33.09 8.06
C SER A 72 30.10 33.07 8.18
N VAL A 73 29.40 34.07 7.65
CA VAL A 73 27.94 34.15 7.77
C VAL A 73 27.23 33.28 6.73
N ARG A 74 27.80 33.15 5.52
CA ARG A 74 27.32 32.19 4.52
C ARG A 74 27.56 30.74 4.95
N ALA A 75 28.71 30.47 5.57
CA ALA A 75 29.02 29.17 6.14
C ALA A 75 28.03 28.81 7.26
N LEU A 76 27.78 29.73 8.20
CA LEU A 76 26.81 29.52 9.28
C LEU A 76 25.39 29.28 8.75
N ALA A 77 24.91 30.07 7.79
CA ALA A 77 23.59 29.87 7.18
C ALA A 77 23.47 28.49 6.51
N THR A 78 24.49 28.08 5.75
CA THR A 78 24.55 26.75 5.12
C THR A 78 24.56 25.63 6.17
N THR A 79 25.33 25.77 7.24
CA THR A 79 25.37 24.80 8.33
C THR A 79 24.03 24.71 9.07
N LEU A 80 23.37 25.84 9.33
CA LEU A 80 22.04 25.85 9.94
C LEU A 80 20.98 25.21 9.05
N LEU A 81 21.08 25.38 7.73
CA LEU A 81 20.22 24.69 6.76
C LEU A 81 20.43 23.19 6.74
N ILE A 82 21.69 22.74 6.71
CA ILE A 82 22.03 21.31 6.77
C ILE A 82 21.60 20.74 8.13
N GLY A 83 21.77 21.49 9.21
CA GLY A 83 21.32 21.12 10.55
C GLY A 83 19.80 21.00 10.64
N PHE A 84 19.05 21.97 10.10
CA PHE A 84 17.59 21.94 10.01
C PHE A 84 17.08 20.78 9.14
N PHE A 85 17.75 20.52 8.01
CA PHE A 85 17.49 19.38 7.14
C PHE A 85 17.70 18.05 7.88
N SER A 86 18.79 17.95 8.65
CA SER A 86 19.10 16.77 9.45
C SER A 86 18.09 16.56 10.58
N LEU A 87 17.69 17.64 11.29
CA LEU A 87 16.72 17.60 12.39
C LEU A 87 15.30 17.20 11.94
N THR A 88 14.82 17.74 10.82
CA THR A 88 13.51 17.37 10.26
C THR A 88 13.51 15.93 9.75
N PHE A 89 14.61 15.48 9.14
CA PHE A 89 14.80 14.11 8.70
C PHE A 89 14.82 13.09 9.86
N PHE A 90 15.52 13.41 10.96
CA PHE A 90 15.57 12.53 12.13
C PHE A 90 14.28 12.54 12.95
N SER A 91 13.59 13.69 13.07
CA SER A 91 12.34 13.79 13.83
C SER A 91 11.22 12.95 13.20
N ALA A 92 11.18 12.83 11.87
CA ALA A 92 10.22 12.00 11.15
C ALA A 92 10.38 10.48 11.39
N ARG A 93 11.51 10.03 11.95
CA ARG A 93 11.74 8.60 12.28
C ARG A 93 11.24 8.20 13.68
N GLY A 94 10.88 9.17 14.52
CA GLY A 94 10.44 8.95 15.91
C GLY A 94 8.95 8.70 16.09
N ASP A 95 8.15 8.68 15.01
CA ASP A 95 6.70 8.58 15.14
C ASP A 95 6.29 7.24 15.77
N ARG A 96 5.70 7.34 16.97
CA ARG A 96 5.00 6.26 17.67
C ARG A 96 3.59 6.05 17.09
N LEU A 97 3.41 6.32 15.81
CA LEU A 97 2.13 6.27 15.16
C LEU A 97 2.07 5.04 14.28
N LEU A 98 0.97 4.30 14.37
CA LEU A 98 0.57 3.32 13.40
C LEU A 98 -0.29 4.01 12.34
N ARG A 99 0.11 3.92 11.08
CA ARG A 99 -0.71 4.31 9.93
C ARG A 99 -1.12 3.08 9.13
N VAL A 100 -2.43 2.94 8.87
CA VAL A 100 -3.00 1.87 8.05
C VAL A 100 -3.78 2.52 6.91
N VAL A 101 -3.40 2.20 5.67
CA VAL A 101 -3.93 2.83 4.46
C VAL A 101 -4.54 1.78 3.57
N PHE A 102 -5.85 1.84 3.41
CA PHE A 102 -6.60 1.06 2.43
C PHE A 102 -6.54 1.81 1.11
N LEU A 103 -5.71 1.32 0.18
CA LEU A 103 -5.50 1.96 -1.11
C LEU A 103 -6.71 1.69 -2.01
N ASP A 104 -7.04 2.69 -2.84
CA ASP A 104 -8.03 2.52 -3.89
C ASP A 104 -7.36 1.95 -5.14
N VAL A 105 -7.39 0.62 -5.24
CA VAL A 105 -6.85 -0.15 -6.37
C VAL A 105 -7.96 -0.59 -7.34
N GLY A 106 -9.14 0.04 -7.25
CA GLY A 106 -10.34 -0.42 -7.93
C GLY A 106 -10.93 -1.66 -7.25
N GLN A 107 -11.33 -2.65 -8.05
CA GLN A 107 -11.79 -3.91 -7.51
C GLN A 107 -10.59 -4.74 -7.06
N GLY A 108 -10.47 -4.94 -5.75
CA GLY A 108 -9.38 -5.67 -5.13
C GLY A 108 -8.97 -5.09 -3.78
N ASP A 109 -7.87 -5.59 -3.26
CA ASP A 109 -7.32 -5.21 -1.97
C ASP A 109 -5.85 -4.78 -2.06
N ALA A 110 -5.53 -3.68 -1.39
CA ALA A 110 -4.17 -3.35 -1.02
C ALA A 110 -4.18 -2.49 0.26
N VAL A 111 -3.55 -2.97 1.31
CA VAL A 111 -3.48 -2.28 2.61
C VAL A 111 -2.02 -2.06 2.99
N PHE A 112 -1.58 -0.81 2.94
CA PHE A 112 -0.26 -0.43 3.41
C PHE A 112 -0.27 -0.12 4.91
N ILE A 113 0.66 -0.73 5.64
CA ILE A 113 0.85 -0.57 7.07
C ILE A 113 2.23 0.06 7.29
N ARG A 114 2.26 1.21 7.95
CA ARG A 114 3.48 1.81 8.50
C ARG A 114 3.34 1.83 10.02
N GLY A 115 4.03 0.92 10.68
CA GLY A 115 4.02 0.81 12.12
C GLY A 115 4.98 1.80 12.80
N PRO A 116 4.91 1.89 14.13
CA PRO A 116 5.83 2.68 14.95
C PRO A 116 7.29 2.34 14.65
N ALA A 117 8.17 3.34 14.76
CA ALA A 117 9.60 3.21 14.46
C ALA A 117 9.93 2.81 13.00
N GLY A 118 8.97 2.96 12.08
CA GLY A 118 9.22 2.86 10.64
C GLY A 118 9.04 1.48 10.03
N SER A 119 8.62 0.46 10.80
CA SER A 119 8.27 -0.86 10.24
C SER A 119 7.20 -0.74 9.15
N THR A 120 7.30 -1.55 8.10
CA THR A 120 6.44 -1.47 6.93
C THR A 120 5.92 -2.84 6.49
N ALA A 121 4.64 -2.92 6.17
CA ALA A 121 4.06 -4.09 5.54
C ALA A 121 3.05 -3.67 4.47
N LEU A 122 2.94 -4.47 3.41
CA LEU A 122 1.88 -4.37 2.43
C LEU A 122 1.06 -5.66 2.49
N VAL A 123 -0.26 -5.54 2.68
CA VAL A 123 -1.20 -6.66 2.64
C VAL A 123 -1.98 -6.59 1.34
N ASP A 124 -1.80 -7.57 0.47
CA ASP A 124 -2.32 -7.64 -0.90
C ASP A 124 -1.88 -6.46 -1.82
N CYS A 125 -2.08 -6.65 -3.11
CA CYS A 125 -1.47 -5.88 -4.20
C CYS A 125 -2.44 -5.47 -5.32
N GLY A 126 -3.75 -5.70 -5.15
CA GLY A 126 -4.76 -5.40 -6.17
C GLY A 126 -4.61 -6.23 -7.46
N ALA A 127 -5.55 -6.00 -8.39
CA ALA A 127 -5.62 -6.72 -9.66
C ALA A 127 -4.50 -6.35 -10.65
N SER A 128 -4.14 -7.31 -11.50
CA SER A 128 -3.36 -7.03 -12.71
C SER A 128 -3.98 -7.68 -13.94
N THR A 129 -4.20 -6.86 -14.95
CA THR A 129 -4.81 -7.22 -16.22
C THR A 129 -3.95 -6.69 -17.35
N ARG A 130 -4.27 -7.06 -18.59
CA ARG A 130 -3.52 -6.64 -19.77
C ARG A 130 -3.36 -5.12 -19.94
N GLY A 131 -4.29 -4.32 -19.40
CA GLY A 131 -4.31 -2.86 -19.54
C GLY A 131 -4.16 -2.09 -18.23
N PHE A 132 -4.10 -2.77 -17.09
CA PHE A 132 -4.01 -2.13 -15.77
C PHE A 132 -3.33 -3.05 -14.78
N ASP A 133 -2.34 -2.53 -14.06
CA ASP A 133 -1.64 -3.22 -12.98
C ASP A 133 -1.70 -2.32 -11.74
N ALA A 134 -2.41 -2.75 -10.70
CA ALA A 134 -2.58 -1.97 -9.47
C ALA A 134 -1.24 -1.66 -8.78
N GLY A 135 -0.29 -2.59 -8.84
CA GLY A 135 1.07 -2.42 -8.35
C GLY A 135 1.76 -1.24 -8.99
N ARG A 136 1.80 -1.19 -10.33
CA ARG A 136 2.45 -0.11 -11.10
C ARG A 136 1.69 1.20 -11.07
N ALA A 137 0.37 1.16 -11.17
CA ALA A 137 -0.45 2.35 -11.36
C ALA A 137 -0.77 3.07 -10.05
N VAL A 138 -0.89 2.34 -8.93
CA VAL A 138 -1.37 2.89 -7.65
C VAL A 138 -0.36 2.69 -6.54
N ILE A 139 0.04 1.44 -6.28
CA ILE A 139 0.75 1.09 -5.04
C ILE A 139 2.18 1.62 -5.06
N ILE A 140 2.96 1.33 -6.12
CA ILE A 140 4.35 1.81 -6.24
C ILE A 140 4.42 3.34 -6.20
N PRO A 141 3.63 4.10 -6.99
CA PRO A 141 3.63 5.56 -6.90
C PRO A 141 3.28 6.08 -5.49
N TYR A 142 2.30 5.46 -4.83
CA TYR A 142 1.92 5.84 -3.47
C TYR A 142 3.05 5.62 -2.46
N LEU A 143 3.69 4.43 -2.48
CA LEU A 143 4.77 4.09 -1.55
C LEU A 143 5.98 5.00 -1.76
N LEU A 144 6.40 5.19 -3.02
CA LEU A 144 7.52 6.06 -3.36
C LEU A 144 7.25 7.52 -2.96
N ARG A 145 6.04 8.04 -3.23
CA ARG A 145 5.64 9.39 -2.77
C ARG A 145 5.59 9.50 -1.25
N SER A 146 5.40 8.39 -0.54
CA SER A 146 5.43 8.33 0.92
C SER A 146 6.86 8.15 1.49
N GLY A 147 7.88 8.18 0.64
CA GLY A 147 9.28 7.93 1.01
C GLY A 147 9.58 6.48 1.35
N VAL A 148 8.80 5.54 0.82
CA VAL A 148 8.91 4.09 1.08
C VAL A 148 9.39 3.39 -0.19
N SER A 149 10.68 3.11 -0.25
CA SER A 149 11.31 2.31 -1.32
C SER A 149 11.56 0.85 -0.92
N SER A 150 11.36 0.53 0.36
CA SER A 150 11.50 -0.82 0.92
C SER A 150 10.32 -1.15 1.81
N ILE A 151 9.83 -2.39 1.74
CA ILE A 151 8.83 -2.93 2.66
C ILE A 151 9.39 -4.15 3.41
N ASP A 152 9.17 -4.23 4.72
CA ASP A 152 9.71 -5.33 5.53
C ASP A 152 8.96 -6.64 5.28
N ALA A 153 7.67 -6.57 4.97
CA ALA A 153 6.84 -7.73 4.65
C ALA A 153 5.82 -7.43 3.54
N LEU A 154 5.78 -8.30 2.53
CA LEU A 154 4.66 -8.42 1.61
C LEU A 154 3.80 -9.61 2.05
N ILE A 155 2.56 -9.36 2.45
CA ILE A 155 1.64 -10.39 2.96
C ILE A 155 0.50 -10.57 1.94
N LEU A 156 0.38 -11.76 1.37
CA LEU A 156 -0.60 -12.08 0.34
C LEU A 156 -1.65 -13.03 0.92
N THR A 157 -2.89 -12.57 1.01
CA THR A 157 -3.93 -13.26 1.77
C THR A 157 -4.35 -14.56 1.11
N HIS A 158 -4.53 -14.55 -0.21
CA HIS A 158 -4.81 -15.71 -1.05
C HIS A 158 -4.43 -15.38 -2.50
N ALA A 159 -4.56 -16.34 -3.42
CA ALA A 159 -3.99 -16.25 -4.77
C ALA A 159 -4.95 -15.75 -5.87
N ASP A 160 -6.01 -15.01 -5.50
CA ASP A 160 -6.88 -14.40 -6.52
C ASP A 160 -6.26 -13.11 -7.09
N ASP A 161 -6.52 -12.85 -8.36
CA ASP A 161 -5.86 -11.79 -9.12
C ASP A 161 -6.06 -10.42 -8.47
N ASP A 162 -7.26 -10.11 -7.98
CA ASP A 162 -7.56 -8.84 -7.31
C ASP A 162 -6.89 -8.67 -5.93
N HIS A 163 -6.08 -9.64 -5.53
CA HIS A 163 -5.20 -9.60 -4.37
C HIS A 163 -3.72 -9.72 -4.74
N ILE A 164 -3.32 -10.61 -5.65
CA ILE A 164 -1.89 -10.86 -5.94
C ILE A 164 -1.40 -10.25 -7.25
N GLY A 165 -2.29 -9.76 -8.11
CA GLY A 165 -1.97 -9.36 -9.47
C GLY A 165 -0.86 -8.31 -9.54
N GLY A 166 -0.85 -7.32 -8.65
CA GLY A 166 0.21 -6.31 -8.59
C GLY A 166 1.52 -6.77 -7.93
N ALA A 167 1.58 -7.95 -7.31
CA ALA A 167 2.74 -8.40 -6.54
C ALA A 167 4.01 -8.61 -7.39
N PRO A 168 3.96 -9.17 -8.63
CA PRO A 168 5.12 -9.23 -9.52
C PRO A 168 5.76 -7.87 -9.79
N ALA A 169 4.96 -6.82 -9.98
CA ALA A 169 5.48 -5.47 -10.19
C ALA A 169 6.15 -4.91 -8.92
N ILE A 170 5.54 -5.15 -7.76
CA ILE A 170 6.09 -4.75 -6.46
C ILE A 170 7.45 -5.41 -6.21
N LEU A 171 7.52 -6.74 -6.30
CA LEU A 171 8.76 -7.51 -6.10
C LEU A 171 9.87 -7.15 -7.09
N SER A 172 9.48 -6.73 -8.30
CA SER A 172 10.44 -6.31 -9.32
C SER A 172 11.01 -4.91 -9.10
N THR A 173 10.29 -4.05 -8.38
CA THR A 173 10.59 -2.60 -8.30
C THR A 173 11.07 -2.16 -6.92
N LEU A 174 10.44 -2.70 -5.85
CA LEU A 174 10.73 -2.32 -4.47
C LEU A 174 11.60 -3.38 -3.80
N ASN A 175 12.32 -2.96 -2.76
CA ASN A 175 13.03 -3.89 -1.89
C ASN A 175 12.04 -4.54 -0.93
N VAL A 176 11.84 -5.86 -1.03
CA VAL A 176 10.91 -6.61 -0.18
C VAL A 176 11.70 -7.51 0.77
N GLY A 177 11.54 -7.33 2.08
CA GLY A 177 12.28 -8.09 3.09
C GLY A 177 11.86 -9.55 3.21
N LYS A 178 10.57 -9.85 3.07
CA LYS A 178 10.02 -11.21 3.01
C LYS A 178 8.63 -11.21 2.36
N VAL A 179 8.28 -12.33 1.73
CA VAL A 179 6.91 -12.62 1.29
C VAL A 179 6.28 -13.60 2.29
N ILE A 180 5.03 -13.34 2.66
CA ILE A 180 4.25 -14.21 3.53
C ILE A 180 2.94 -14.52 2.81
N HIS A 181 2.60 -15.79 2.67
CA HIS A 181 1.34 -16.20 2.04
C HIS A 181 0.63 -17.32 2.81
N SER A 182 -0.62 -17.57 2.46
CA SER A 182 -1.46 -18.59 3.10
C SER A 182 -0.99 -20.02 2.81
N THR A 183 -1.42 -20.98 3.64
CA THR A 183 -1.34 -22.44 3.35
C THR A 183 -2.15 -22.87 2.14
N GLY A 184 -3.12 -22.03 1.72
CA GLY A 184 -3.96 -22.21 0.55
C GLY A 184 -3.37 -21.74 -0.77
N TRP A 185 -2.09 -21.38 -0.76
CA TRP A 185 -1.37 -20.91 -1.93
C TRP A 185 -1.37 -22.00 -3.01
N SER A 186 -2.21 -21.82 -4.01
CA SER A 186 -2.26 -22.72 -5.15
C SER A 186 -1.14 -22.36 -6.11
N GLU A 187 -0.34 -23.35 -6.46
CA GLU A 187 0.62 -23.35 -7.57
C GLU A 187 -0.11 -23.25 -8.93
N ARG A 188 -0.89 -22.20 -9.18
CA ARG A 188 -1.52 -21.94 -10.48
C ARG A 188 -1.51 -20.45 -10.76
N GLY A 189 -1.22 -20.08 -12.02
CA GLY A 189 -1.23 -18.69 -12.46
C GLY A 189 -0.16 -17.83 -11.78
N ASP A 190 -0.55 -16.62 -11.38
CA ASP A 190 0.37 -15.57 -10.89
C ASP A 190 1.04 -15.90 -9.55
N ALA A 191 0.51 -16.85 -8.77
CA ALA A 191 1.15 -17.33 -7.56
C ALA A 191 2.55 -17.91 -7.82
N HIS A 192 2.71 -18.69 -8.90
CA HIS A 192 4.02 -19.20 -9.32
C HIS A 192 4.95 -18.08 -9.77
N LEU A 193 4.41 -17.06 -10.44
CA LEU A 193 5.19 -15.93 -10.89
C LEU A 193 5.76 -15.17 -9.69
N VAL A 194 4.93 -14.92 -8.66
CA VAL A 194 5.36 -14.33 -7.39
C VAL A 194 6.49 -15.13 -6.75
N ASP A 195 6.34 -16.46 -6.62
CA ASP A 195 7.38 -17.31 -6.02
C ASP A 195 8.67 -17.32 -6.84
N SER A 196 8.56 -17.35 -8.17
CA SER A 196 9.74 -17.33 -9.06
C SER A 196 10.51 -16.01 -8.99
N ILE A 197 9.80 -14.87 -8.92
CA ILE A 197 10.43 -13.55 -8.76
C ILE A 197 11.04 -13.43 -7.38
N ALA A 198 10.35 -13.89 -6.33
CA ALA A 198 10.88 -13.89 -4.97
C ALA A 198 12.16 -14.72 -4.88
N ALA A 199 12.18 -15.92 -5.47
CA ALA A 199 13.37 -16.77 -5.53
C ALA A 199 14.51 -16.10 -6.31
N ALA A 200 14.25 -15.55 -7.50
CA ALA A 200 15.25 -14.86 -8.31
C ALA A 200 15.83 -13.63 -7.59
N ARG A 201 15.02 -12.94 -6.78
CA ARG A 201 15.42 -11.79 -5.96
C ARG A 201 15.95 -12.16 -4.58
N HIS A 202 16.06 -13.45 -4.26
CA HIS A 202 16.51 -13.96 -2.96
C HIS A 202 15.66 -13.44 -1.77
N VAL A 203 14.37 -13.22 -2.01
CA VAL A 203 13.41 -12.78 -0.99
C VAL A 203 12.88 -14.02 -0.26
N PRO A 204 13.04 -14.12 1.07
CA PRO A 204 12.50 -15.23 1.84
C PRO A 204 10.98 -15.33 1.72
N VAL A 205 10.47 -16.51 1.38
CA VAL A 205 9.04 -16.81 1.34
C VAL A 205 8.64 -17.63 2.57
N ARG A 206 7.54 -17.26 3.24
CA ARG A 206 7.03 -17.97 4.42
C ARG A 206 5.53 -18.26 4.30
N ILE A 207 5.15 -19.44 4.76
CA ILE A 207 3.73 -19.81 4.88
C ILE A 207 3.24 -19.45 6.28
N ALA A 208 2.10 -18.77 6.34
CA ALA A 208 1.42 -18.42 7.59
C ALA A 208 0.09 -19.15 7.76
N PHE A 209 -0.25 -19.45 9.01
CA PHE A 209 -1.52 -20.02 9.44
C PHE A 209 -1.86 -19.59 10.88
N ALA A 210 -3.07 -19.91 11.30
CA ALA A 210 -3.68 -19.43 12.53
C ALA A 210 -2.86 -19.77 13.79
N ASN A 211 -2.90 -18.86 14.77
CA ASN A 211 -2.12 -18.87 16.03
C ASN A 211 -0.63 -18.54 15.87
N GLN A 212 -0.22 -18.01 14.72
CA GLN A 212 1.11 -17.44 14.54
C GLN A 212 1.09 -15.92 14.71
N GLU A 213 2.25 -15.35 15.04
CA GLU A 213 2.51 -13.92 15.02
C GLU A 213 3.46 -13.61 13.87
N ILE A 214 3.15 -12.59 13.08
CA ILE A 214 4.06 -12.02 12.08
C ILE A 214 4.83 -10.88 12.78
N PRO A 215 6.14 -11.02 12.99
CA PRO A 215 6.92 -9.97 13.61
C PRO A 215 7.10 -8.83 12.60
N LEU A 216 6.44 -7.71 12.87
CA LEU A 216 6.54 -6.45 12.13
C LEU A 216 7.30 -5.38 12.95
N SER A 217 7.00 -5.25 14.25
CA SER A 217 7.67 -4.31 15.15
C SER A 217 7.56 -4.78 16.61
N PRO A 218 8.52 -4.45 17.49
CA PRO A 218 8.39 -4.74 18.93
C PRO A 218 7.17 -4.08 19.59
N LEU A 219 6.67 -3.00 19.01
CA LEU A 219 5.55 -2.22 19.57
C LEU A 219 4.18 -2.65 19.03
N MET A 220 4.13 -3.42 17.94
CA MET A 220 2.91 -3.77 17.24
C MET A 220 2.92 -5.25 16.83
N LYS A 221 1.83 -5.94 17.10
CA LYS A 221 1.67 -7.36 16.81
C LYS A 221 0.73 -7.58 15.64
N ALA A 222 1.06 -8.52 14.77
CA ALA A 222 0.17 -8.99 13.71
C ALA A 222 -0.12 -10.47 13.93
N PHE A 223 -1.31 -10.79 14.43
CA PHE A 223 -1.74 -12.16 14.69
C PHE A 223 -2.43 -12.76 13.48
N VAL A 224 -2.05 -13.97 13.11
CA VAL A 224 -2.72 -14.74 12.06
C VAL A 224 -3.89 -15.50 12.69
N LEU A 225 -5.11 -15.21 12.24
CA LEU A 225 -6.34 -15.82 12.75
C LEU A 225 -6.93 -16.87 11.82
N ASN A 226 -6.56 -16.87 10.53
CA ASN A 226 -6.99 -17.84 9.53
C ASN A 226 -5.90 -17.95 8.46
N PRO A 227 -5.76 -19.07 7.72
CA PRO A 227 -6.47 -20.35 7.87
C PRO A 227 -5.99 -21.18 9.05
N ALA A 228 -6.80 -22.15 9.49
CA ALA A 228 -6.30 -23.21 10.35
C ALA A 228 -5.16 -23.97 9.65
N LYS A 229 -4.22 -24.56 10.42
CA LYS A 229 -3.08 -25.30 9.87
C LYS A 229 -3.49 -26.46 8.95
N SER A 230 -4.66 -27.07 9.17
CA SER A 230 -5.11 -28.21 8.36
C SER A 230 -5.75 -27.77 7.04
N LYS A 231 -5.29 -28.38 5.94
CA LYS A 231 -5.80 -28.21 4.57
C LYS A 231 -7.14 -28.92 4.34
N GLY A 232 -8.11 -28.75 5.23
CA GLY A 232 -9.48 -29.24 4.95
C GLY A 232 -10.00 -28.62 3.64
N ALA A 233 -10.91 -29.30 2.95
CA ALA A 233 -11.57 -28.77 1.74
C ALA A 233 -12.29 -27.43 2.06
N ARG A 234 -11.58 -26.33 1.82
CA ARG A 234 -11.99 -24.95 1.99
C ARG A 234 -11.83 -24.26 0.64
N SER A 235 -12.69 -23.30 0.33
CA SER A 235 -12.49 -22.45 -0.84
C SER A 235 -11.17 -21.68 -0.70
N ARG A 236 -10.63 -21.18 -1.82
CA ARG A 236 -9.44 -20.32 -1.80
C ARG A 236 -9.67 -19.07 -0.93
N ASN A 237 -10.87 -18.51 -1.00
CA ASN A 237 -11.31 -17.37 -0.20
C ASN A 237 -11.33 -17.71 1.30
N ASP A 238 -11.85 -18.88 1.70
CA ASP A 238 -11.78 -19.36 3.09
C ASP A 238 -10.35 -19.68 3.55
N GLN A 239 -9.38 -19.77 2.64
CA GLN A 239 -7.96 -19.87 2.95
C GLN A 239 -7.29 -18.49 3.07
N SER A 240 -8.00 -17.38 2.95
CA SER A 240 -7.45 -16.03 3.16
C SER A 240 -6.70 -15.92 4.49
N LEU A 241 -5.50 -15.34 4.47
CA LEU A 241 -4.84 -14.90 5.70
C LEU A 241 -5.67 -13.80 6.34
N VAL A 242 -6.27 -14.10 7.48
CA VAL A 242 -6.93 -13.10 8.31
C VAL A 242 -5.94 -12.61 9.35
N LEU A 243 -5.68 -11.31 9.36
CA LEU A 243 -4.72 -10.67 10.26
C LEU A 243 -5.44 -9.77 11.27
N LYS A 244 -5.12 -9.95 12.55
CA LYS A 244 -5.41 -8.94 13.57
C LYS A 244 -4.14 -8.16 13.86
N LEU A 245 -4.13 -6.90 13.43
CA LEU A 245 -3.09 -5.95 13.79
C LEU A 245 -3.46 -5.32 15.14
N GLN A 246 -2.56 -5.38 16.11
CA GLN A 246 -2.77 -4.81 17.44
C GLN A 246 -1.63 -3.85 17.79
N TYR A 247 -2.00 -2.61 18.12
CA TYR A 247 -1.10 -1.58 18.61
C TYR A 247 -1.68 -0.95 19.87
N GLY A 248 -1.05 -1.22 21.02
CA GLY A 248 -1.59 -0.84 22.33
C GLY A 248 -3.02 -1.39 22.54
N LYS A 249 -3.97 -0.48 22.78
CA LYS A 249 -5.41 -0.76 22.93
C LYS A 249 -6.18 -0.77 21.62
N THR A 250 -5.55 -0.38 20.51
CA THR A 250 -6.20 -0.29 19.20
C THR A 250 -5.94 -1.53 18.35
N SER A 251 -6.89 -1.87 17.48
CA SER A 251 -6.72 -2.99 16.56
C SER A 251 -7.48 -2.87 15.24
N PHE A 252 -6.91 -3.52 14.22
CA PHE A 252 -7.46 -3.64 12.87
C PHE A 252 -7.63 -5.13 12.57
N LEU A 253 -8.74 -5.50 11.95
CA LEU A 253 -8.98 -6.86 11.47
C LEU A 253 -9.05 -6.85 9.95
N LEU A 254 -8.03 -7.43 9.30
CA LEU A 254 -7.89 -7.53 7.86
C LEU A 254 -8.29 -8.94 7.43
N THR A 255 -9.45 -9.09 6.80
CA THR A 255 -10.04 -10.41 6.58
C THR A 255 -9.68 -11.06 5.24
N GLY A 256 -9.03 -10.32 4.33
CA GLY A 256 -9.01 -10.68 2.90
C GLY A 256 -10.43 -11.03 2.47
N ASP A 257 -10.57 -12.22 1.88
CA ASP A 257 -11.83 -12.72 1.34
C ASP A 257 -12.44 -13.86 2.15
N ALA A 258 -12.07 -13.99 3.42
CA ALA A 258 -12.66 -14.99 4.30
C ALA A 258 -14.20 -14.97 4.24
N GLU A 259 -14.79 -16.15 4.04
CA GLU A 259 -16.23 -16.30 3.89
C GLU A 259 -16.85 -16.86 5.18
N LYS A 260 -18.18 -16.99 5.20
CA LYS A 260 -18.97 -17.46 6.36
C LYS A 260 -18.40 -18.68 7.09
N LYS A 261 -17.77 -19.62 6.38
CA LYS A 261 -17.22 -20.83 7.01
C LYS A 261 -15.99 -20.49 7.85
N SER A 262 -15.03 -19.74 7.31
CA SER A 262 -13.88 -19.27 8.08
C SER A 262 -14.27 -18.25 9.15
N GLU A 263 -15.23 -17.37 8.87
CA GLU A 263 -15.79 -16.43 9.84
C GLU A 263 -16.41 -17.12 11.05
N ARG A 264 -17.25 -18.15 10.83
CA ARG A 264 -17.85 -18.95 11.91
C ARG A 264 -16.79 -19.68 12.72
N TRP A 265 -15.79 -20.24 12.05
CA TRP A 265 -14.69 -20.92 12.72
C TRP A 265 -13.88 -19.96 13.59
N MET A 266 -13.54 -18.77 13.09
CA MET A 266 -12.87 -17.72 13.87
C MET A 266 -13.74 -17.22 15.03
N ALA A 267 -15.03 -17.02 14.79
CA ALA A 267 -16.00 -16.61 15.80
C ALA A 267 -16.09 -17.58 16.98
N TYR A 268 -16.00 -18.88 16.70
CA TYR A 268 -15.93 -19.91 17.73
C TYR A 268 -14.55 -19.95 18.43
N ARG A 269 -13.46 -19.85 17.67
CA ARG A 269 -12.10 -20.10 18.16
C ARG A 269 -11.46 -18.92 18.92
N TYR A 270 -11.83 -17.70 18.55
CA TYR A 270 -11.21 -16.45 19.02
C TYR A 270 -12.24 -15.51 19.66
N ASP A 271 -13.20 -16.09 20.38
CA ASP A 271 -14.20 -15.29 21.09
C ASP A 271 -13.54 -14.25 22.01
N GLY A 272 -14.09 -13.04 22.04
CA GLY A 272 -13.49 -11.88 22.72
C GLY A 272 -12.25 -11.28 22.04
N PHE A 273 -11.43 -12.07 21.34
CA PHE A 273 -10.21 -11.60 20.66
C PHE A 273 -10.49 -10.98 19.29
N LEU A 274 -11.63 -11.29 18.67
CA LEU A 274 -12.03 -10.71 17.37
C LEU A 274 -12.39 -9.22 17.42
N LYS A 275 -12.67 -8.65 18.61
CA LYS A 275 -13.06 -7.24 18.73
C LYS A 275 -12.00 -6.33 18.10
N ALA A 276 -12.38 -5.48 17.16
CA ALA A 276 -11.46 -4.58 16.46
C ALA A 276 -12.05 -3.17 16.30
N ASP A 277 -11.22 -2.14 16.22
CA ASP A 277 -11.69 -0.78 15.96
C ASP A 277 -12.06 -0.60 14.48
N VAL A 278 -11.25 -1.18 13.60
CA VAL A 278 -11.42 -1.12 12.15
C VAL A 278 -11.49 -2.53 11.58
N LEU A 279 -12.54 -2.82 10.83
CA LEU A 279 -12.71 -4.04 10.07
C LEU A 279 -12.51 -3.74 8.58
N LYS A 280 -11.57 -4.43 7.93
CA LYS A 280 -11.64 -4.62 6.48
C LYS A 280 -12.77 -5.61 6.22
N VAL A 281 -13.80 -5.20 5.51
CA VAL A 281 -14.95 -6.04 5.19
C VAL A 281 -14.51 -7.13 4.23
N GLY A 282 -14.91 -8.37 4.54
CA GLY A 282 -14.50 -9.54 3.77
C GLY A 282 -15.06 -9.53 2.35
N HIS A 283 -14.25 -9.99 1.40
CA HIS A 283 -14.67 -10.29 0.02
C HIS A 283 -15.37 -9.10 -0.65
N HIS A 284 -14.79 -7.91 -0.44
CA HIS A 284 -15.26 -6.63 -0.99
C HIS A 284 -16.71 -6.28 -0.63
N GLY A 285 -17.30 -6.91 0.39
CA GLY A 285 -18.71 -6.78 0.74
C GLY A 285 -19.64 -7.76 0.00
N SER A 286 -19.12 -8.91 -0.42
CA SER A 286 -19.90 -10.04 -0.94
C SER A 286 -20.92 -10.54 0.09
N ARG A 287 -22.03 -11.10 -0.41
CA ARG A 287 -23.04 -11.77 0.42
C ARG A 287 -22.55 -13.06 1.08
N SER A 288 -21.40 -13.60 0.65
CA SER A 288 -20.77 -14.80 1.22
C SER A 288 -19.95 -14.53 2.49
N SER A 289 -19.69 -13.26 2.80
CA SER A 289 -18.91 -12.83 3.97
C SER A 289 -19.70 -11.89 4.88
N THR A 290 -19.02 -11.40 5.90
CA THR A 290 -19.48 -10.51 6.98
C THR A 290 -20.72 -11.05 7.66
N SER A 291 -20.72 -12.32 8.05
CA SER A 291 -21.83 -12.97 8.73
C SER A 291 -22.25 -12.25 10.03
N PRO A 292 -23.56 -12.28 10.39
CA PRO A 292 -24.03 -11.66 11.63
C PRO A 292 -23.26 -12.13 12.88
N GLU A 293 -22.98 -13.43 12.97
CA GLU A 293 -22.32 -14.04 14.12
C GLU A 293 -20.87 -13.58 14.27
N PHE A 294 -20.18 -13.39 13.15
CA PHE A 294 -18.83 -12.83 13.12
C PHE A 294 -18.84 -11.34 13.47
N LEU A 295 -19.71 -10.56 12.83
CA LEU A 295 -19.79 -9.12 13.06
C LEU A 295 -20.16 -8.78 14.51
N ALA A 296 -21.02 -9.58 15.15
CA ALA A 296 -21.38 -9.46 16.55
C ALA A 296 -20.18 -9.62 17.52
N ARG A 297 -19.12 -10.32 17.10
CA ARG A 297 -17.88 -10.48 17.88
C ARG A 297 -16.85 -9.41 17.55
N VAL A 298 -16.76 -9.01 16.28
CA VAL A 298 -15.83 -7.97 15.83
C VAL A 298 -16.21 -6.59 16.37
N ARG A 299 -17.51 -6.23 16.35
CA ARG A 299 -18.07 -4.94 16.81
C ARG A 299 -17.21 -3.73 16.40
N PRO A 300 -17.00 -3.53 15.07
CA PRO A 300 -16.10 -2.49 14.60
C PRO A 300 -16.71 -1.09 14.71
N ARG A 301 -15.88 -0.10 15.03
CA ARG A 301 -16.26 1.32 14.90
C ARG A 301 -16.28 1.74 13.42
N TYR A 302 -15.32 1.26 12.64
CA TYR A 302 -15.22 1.53 11.21
C TYR A 302 -15.21 0.22 10.41
N ALA A 303 -15.97 0.21 9.32
CA ALA A 303 -15.97 -0.90 8.35
C ALA A 303 -15.50 -0.38 6.99
N VAL A 304 -14.33 -0.83 6.55
CA VAL A 304 -13.72 -0.45 5.29
C VAL A 304 -14.02 -1.49 4.22
N ILE A 305 -14.63 -1.05 3.13
CA ILE A 305 -14.94 -1.88 1.96
C ILE A 305 -14.04 -1.43 0.83
N SER A 306 -13.01 -2.23 0.55
CA SER A 306 -12.21 -2.09 -0.67
C SER A 306 -13.00 -2.70 -1.83
N CYS A 307 -13.43 -1.88 -2.77
CA CYS A 307 -14.19 -2.32 -3.95
C CYS A 307 -14.05 -1.29 -5.07
N GLY A 308 -14.28 -1.71 -6.31
CA GLY A 308 -14.21 -0.83 -7.48
C GLY A 308 -15.53 -0.13 -7.76
N PHE A 309 -15.46 1.10 -8.27
CA PHE A 309 -16.64 1.82 -8.76
C PHE A 309 -17.32 1.04 -9.89
N LEU A 310 -18.64 0.85 -9.79
CA LEU A 310 -19.45 0.07 -10.75
C LEU A 310 -18.86 -1.31 -11.11
N ASN A 311 -18.22 -1.98 -10.14
CA ASN A 311 -17.65 -3.31 -10.38
C ASN A 311 -18.71 -4.32 -10.85
N LYS A 312 -18.28 -5.25 -11.70
CA LYS A 312 -19.13 -6.31 -12.31
C LYS A 312 -19.81 -7.23 -11.29
N PHE A 313 -19.25 -7.33 -10.08
CA PHE A 313 -19.77 -8.17 -9.00
C PHE A 313 -20.95 -7.53 -8.25
N ARG A 314 -21.23 -6.24 -8.49
CA ARG A 314 -22.21 -5.44 -7.75
C ARG A 314 -21.94 -5.42 -6.25
N HIS A 315 -20.66 -5.37 -5.90
CA HIS A 315 -20.19 -5.18 -4.54
C HIS A 315 -20.11 -3.68 -4.20
N PRO A 316 -20.29 -3.30 -2.92
CA PRO A 316 -20.77 -4.13 -1.83
C PRO A 316 -22.25 -4.48 -1.98
N ASN A 317 -22.63 -5.68 -1.54
CA ASN A 317 -24.03 -6.10 -1.56
C ASN A 317 -24.86 -5.26 -0.57
N PRO A 318 -26.08 -4.82 -0.93
CA PRO A 318 -26.94 -4.01 -0.05
C PRO A 318 -27.23 -4.65 1.32
N ARG A 319 -27.33 -5.98 1.39
CA ARG A 319 -27.54 -6.69 2.67
C ARG A 319 -26.33 -6.58 3.60
N ILE A 320 -25.11 -6.48 3.06
CA ILE A 320 -23.89 -6.28 3.86
C ILE A 320 -23.85 -4.85 4.38
N LEU A 321 -24.19 -3.86 3.54
CA LEU A 321 -24.28 -2.46 3.97
C LEU A 321 -25.28 -2.29 5.12
N HIS A 322 -26.48 -2.86 4.99
CA HIS A 322 -27.49 -2.84 6.05
C HIS A 322 -26.96 -3.49 7.33
N ARG A 323 -26.33 -4.67 7.24
CA ARG A 323 -25.80 -5.37 8.42
C ARG A 323 -24.71 -4.58 9.13
N LEU A 324 -23.82 -3.92 8.39
CA LEU A 324 -22.78 -3.05 8.95
C LEU A 324 -23.37 -1.82 9.65
N HIS A 325 -24.41 -1.24 9.06
CA HIS A 325 -25.16 -0.13 9.65
C HIS A 325 -25.84 -0.54 10.96
N GLU A 326 -26.55 -1.67 10.99
CA GLU A 326 -27.19 -2.21 12.20
C GLU A 326 -26.18 -2.54 13.31
N ALA A 327 -24.95 -2.90 12.95
CA ALA A 327 -23.87 -3.10 13.91
C ALA A 327 -23.25 -1.78 14.44
N GLY A 328 -23.75 -0.63 14.01
CA GLY A 328 -23.25 0.70 14.40
C GLY A 328 -21.93 1.09 13.75
N ALA A 329 -21.48 0.37 12.71
CA ALA A 329 -20.20 0.63 12.08
C ALA A 329 -20.30 1.80 11.09
N THR A 330 -19.34 2.71 11.16
CA THR A 330 -19.18 3.76 10.14
C THR A 330 -18.59 3.14 8.87
N ILE A 331 -19.39 3.05 7.82
CA ILE A 331 -18.99 2.46 6.54
C ILE A 331 -18.10 3.43 5.75
N ARG A 332 -16.97 2.93 5.26
CA ARG A 332 -16.04 3.64 4.39
C ARG A 332 -15.75 2.79 3.17
N ARG A 333 -15.95 3.34 1.97
CA ARG A 333 -15.72 2.61 0.72
C ARG A 333 -14.66 3.31 -0.12
N THR A 334 -13.73 2.54 -0.68
CA THR A 334 -12.64 3.08 -1.51
C THR A 334 -13.17 3.71 -2.79
N ASP A 335 -14.15 3.09 -3.45
CA ASP A 335 -14.76 3.60 -4.69
C ASP A 335 -15.42 4.98 -4.57
N LEU A 336 -15.78 5.41 -3.34
CA LEU A 336 -16.41 6.72 -3.10
C LEU A 336 -15.46 7.75 -2.51
N ARG A 337 -14.33 7.35 -1.94
CA ARG A 337 -13.43 8.23 -1.16
C ARG A 337 -11.97 8.16 -1.58
N GLY A 338 -11.65 7.32 -2.56
CA GLY A 338 -10.28 6.90 -2.82
C GLY A 338 -9.67 6.22 -1.61
N ALA A 339 -8.35 6.34 -1.46
CA ALA A 339 -7.64 5.74 -0.33
C ALA A 339 -8.17 6.23 1.03
N ILE A 340 -8.43 5.29 1.93
CA ILE A 340 -8.91 5.54 3.31
C ILE A 340 -7.74 5.34 4.27
N ILE A 341 -7.44 6.37 5.07
CA ILE A 341 -6.26 6.40 5.93
C ILE A 341 -6.69 6.47 7.39
N PHE A 342 -6.14 5.56 8.20
CA PHE A 342 -6.27 5.59 9.65
C PHE A 342 -4.92 5.82 10.30
N GLN A 343 -4.95 6.52 11.43
CA GLN A 343 -3.80 6.71 12.30
C GLN A 343 -4.16 6.28 13.72
N SER A 344 -3.21 5.66 14.42
CA SER A 344 -3.34 5.23 15.80
C SER A 344 -2.11 5.60 16.61
N ASP A 345 -2.32 6.12 17.80
CA ASP A 345 -1.30 6.37 18.83
C ASP A 345 -1.20 5.22 19.85
N GLY A 346 -1.87 4.10 19.58
CA GLY A 346 -1.95 2.94 20.46
C GLY A 346 -2.99 3.06 21.57
N LYS A 347 -3.69 4.20 21.69
CA LYS A 347 -4.83 4.39 22.60
C LYS A 347 -6.13 4.59 21.83
N ARG A 348 -6.10 5.35 20.73
CA ARG A 348 -7.26 5.66 19.89
C ARG A 348 -6.93 5.52 18.41
N VAL A 349 -7.95 5.22 17.62
CA VAL A 349 -7.89 5.22 16.15
C VAL A 349 -8.70 6.40 15.62
N GLU A 350 -8.09 7.16 14.72
CA GLU A 350 -8.69 8.28 14.02
C GLU A 350 -8.55 8.09 12.50
N GLN A 351 -9.61 8.42 11.77
CA GLN A 351 -9.55 8.47 10.31
C GLN A 351 -9.05 9.85 9.88
N LEU A 352 -8.01 9.89 9.05
CA LEU A 352 -7.54 11.13 8.45
C LEU A 352 -8.44 11.51 7.28
N HIS A 353 -8.80 12.79 7.22
CA HIS A 353 -9.53 13.36 6.09
C HIS A 353 -8.50 13.95 5.12
N LYS A 354 -8.69 13.70 3.83
CA LYS A 354 -7.87 14.31 2.77
C LYS A 354 -8.24 15.76 2.57
#